data_AF-A0A1V2KYX0-F1
#
_entry.id   AF-A0A1V2KYX0-F1
#
_cell.length_a   1.000
_cell.length_b   1.000
_cell.length_c   1.000
_cell.angle_alpha   90.00
_cell.angle_beta   90.00
_cell.angle_gamma   90.00
#
_symmetry.space_group_name_H-M   'P 1'
#
loop_
_entity.id
_entity.type
_entity.pdbx_description
1 polymer ?
#
loop_
_entity_poly.entity_id
_entity_poly.type
_entity_poly.pdbx_seq_one_letter_code
_entity_poly.pdbx_strand_id
1 'polypeptide(L)'
;MADDSHKAQKINAALRSADRTTLRKLATTDGGLLSQKHRRGAWLSLLGEGLNDLPTAESLDSLEPHPEESQMELDINRARPFDGHTIDLDKFKARLQRLISRVLRLFPKLSYYQGLHDVAAVFLYVYGNDEDSAFQCFALMALHHLRDFMMPTINASVAIVKLVPELMKKWDKKCYDKLIMGTLEPFFCLSSVMTIFTHEIRDAETLSLIFDYVIGTGNIGFTIYLYDSLLMGESNKILEKVTLEDDIISREDLVHNALSKFMCTLTLTVVQSALNDARDLMKIVKLIKIPGFRRLNRFSTLKTTGAGKRHSQSIKELERLLSKQLEWEERTDPMGLSHVKNLASPKTVQGALTTFVVVGVVGLAVRVWLERSN
;
A
#
# COMPACT_ATOMS: atom_id res chain seq x y z
N MET A 1 8.90 -27.88 -9.90
CA MET A 1 8.63 -29.10 -9.12
C MET A 1 9.77 -29.50 -8.17
N ALA A 2 10.98 -29.86 -8.64
CA ALA A 2 12.09 -30.21 -7.73
C ALA A 2 12.61 -29.00 -6.92
N ASP A 3 12.71 -27.83 -7.57
CA ASP A 3 13.16 -26.59 -6.93
C ASP A 3 12.15 -26.06 -5.89
N ASP A 4 10.85 -26.10 -6.22
CA ASP A 4 9.77 -25.71 -5.28
C ASP A 4 9.73 -26.60 -4.04
N SER A 5 9.97 -27.90 -4.20
CA SER A 5 10.01 -28.85 -3.07
C SER A 5 11.17 -28.52 -2.11
N HIS A 6 12.36 -28.25 -2.65
CA HIS A 6 13.52 -27.84 -1.86
C HIS A 6 13.28 -26.49 -1.16
N LYS A 7 12.72 -25.51 -1.87
CA LYS A 7 12.39 -24.21 -1.32
C LYS A 7 11.35 -24.32 -0.21
N ALA A 8 10.30 -25.13 -0.39
CA ALA A 8 9.32 -25.41 0.66
C ALA A 8 9.96 -26.02 1.91
N GLN A 9 10.88 -26.98 1.77
CA GLN A 9 11.61 -27.54 2.91
C GLN A 9 12.41 -26.48 3.67
N LYS A 10 13.09 -25.57 2.96
CA LYS A 10 13.82 -24.45 3.56
C LYS A 10 12.90 -23.47 4.29
N ILE A 11 11.74 -23.13 3.72
CA ILE A 11 10.76 -22.27 4.39
C ILE A 11 10.30 -22.93 5.69
N ASN A 12 9.92 -24.22 5.65
CA ASN A 12 9.47 -24.93 6.84
C ASN A 12 10.56 -25.06 7.91
N ALA A 13 11.82 -25.25 7.50
CA ALA A 13 12.95 -25.27 8.43
C ALA A 13 13.13 -23.90 9.10
N ALA A 14 13.12 -22.81 8.31
CA ALA A 14 13.27 -21.45 8.82
C ALA A 14 12.12 -21.04 9.76
N LEU A 15 10.88 -21.47 9.48
CA LEU A 15 9.74 -21.28 10.38
C LEU A 15 9.95 -21.97 11.73
N ARG A 16 10.39 -23.25 11.72
CA ARG A 16 10.64 -24.01 12.95
C ARG A 16 11.75 -23.41 13.81
N SER A 17 12.78 -22.83 13.18
CA SER A 17 13.91 -22.22 13.88
C SER A 17 13.76 -20.72 14.10
N ALA A 18 12.60 -20.13 13.77
CA ALA A 18 12.37 -18.67 13.78
C ALA A 18 13.45 -17.86 13.02
N ASP A 19 14.02 -18.43 11.94
CA ASP A 19 15.06 -17.79 11.14
C ASP A 19 14.43 -16.78 10.16
N ARG A 20 14.17 -15.59 10.69
CA ARG A 20 13.61 -14.46 9.93
C ARG A 20 14.52 -14.04 8.78
N THR A 21 15.85 -14.14 8.92
CA THR A 21 16.80 -13.76 7.86
C THR A 21 16.63 -14.65 6.64
N THR A 22 16.55 -15.97 6.83
CA THR A 22 16.27 -16.90 5.74
C THR A 22 14.88 -16.69 5.16
N LEU A 23 13.85 -16.47 6.00
CA LEU A 23 12.49 -16.17 5.50
C LEU A 23 12.45 -14.92 4.61
N ARG A 24 13.11 -13.82 5.01
CA ARG A 24 13.20 -12.59 4.19
C ARG A 24 13.86 -12.85 2.85
N LYS A 25 14.95 -13.63 2.84
CA LYS A 25 15.64 -14.00 1.60
C LYS A 25 14.74 -14.82 0.69
N LEU A 26 14.08 -15.85 1.22
CA LEU A 26 13.21 -16.72 0.43
C LEU A 26 11.97 -15.98 -0.11
N ALA A 27 11.37 -15.10 0.69
CA ALA A 27 10.22 -14.29 0.27
C ALA A 27 10.52 -13.34 -0.90
N THR A 28 11.78 -12.95 -1.08
CA THR A 28 12.25 -12.04 -2.15
C THR A 28 12.98 -12.76 -3.29
N THR A 29 12.77 -14.08 -3.41
CA THR A 29 13.21 -14.89 -4.55
C THR A 29 12.03 -15.33 -5.40
N ASP A 30 12.29 -15.76 -6.63
CA ASP A 30 11.32 -16.22 -7.62
C ASP A 30 10.28 -17.19 -7.00
N GLY A 31 8.99 -16.91 -7.21
CA GLY A 31 7.88 -17.66 -6.60
C GLY A 31 7.58 -17.35 -5.12
N GLY A 32 8.34 -16.46 -4.47
CA GLY A 32 8.04 -15.95 -3.12
C GLY A 32 7.98 -17.06 -2.06
N LEU A 33 6.95 -17.07 -1.23
CA LEU A 33 6.73 -18.06 -0.17
C LEU A 33 5.91 -19.28 -0.64
N LEU A 34 5.65 -19.41 -1.94
CA LEU A 34 5.03 -20.55 -2.63
C LEU A 34 3.54 -20.80 -2.37
N SER A 35 3.08 -20.84 -1.12
CA SER A 35 1.68 -21.19 -0.82
C SER A 35 1.13 -20.50 0.40
N GLN A 36 -0.21 -20.42 0.50
CA GLN A 36 -0.91 -19.84 1.64
C GLN A 36 -0.44 -20.43 2.98
N LYS A 37 -0.23 -21.75 3.08
CA LYS A 37 0.24 -22.41 4.31
C LYS A 37 1.60 -21.86 4.76
N HIS A 38 2.54 -21.68 3.84
CA HIS A 38 3.84 -21.11 4.13
C HIS A 38 3.73 -19.62 4.48
N ARG A 39 2.89 -18.87 3.76
CA ARG A 39 2.65 -17.42 3.98
C ARG A 39 2.07 -17.13 5.35
N ARG A 40 1.10 -17.92 5.84
CA ARG A 40 0.51 -17.74 7.19
C ARG A 40 1.58 -17.69 8.29
N GLY A 41 2.49 -18.66 8.31
CA GLY A 41 3.57 -18.69 9.29
C GLY A 41 4.63 -17.62 9.02
N ALA A 42 5.00 -17.43 7.76
CA ALA A 42 6.11 -16.55 7.40
C ALA A 42 5.76 -15.07 7.51
N TRP A 43 4.58 -14.62 7.06
CA TRP A 43 4.16 -13.22 7.19
C TRP A 43 4.06 -12.82 8.66
N LEU A 44 3.41 -13.67 9.47
CA LEU A 44 3.30 -13.43 10.90
C LEU A 44 4.68 -13.38 11.57
N SER A 45 5.59 -14.30 11.23
CA SER A 45 6.97 -14.28 11.74
C SER A 45 7.76 -13.05 11.26
N LEU A 46 7.59 -12.61 10.01
CA LEU A 46 8.32 -11.49 9.43
C LEU A 46 7.82 -10.13 9.91
N LEU A 47 6.55 -10.04 10.31
CA LEU A 47 5.95 -8.83 10.89
C LEU A 47 5.99 -8.83 12.43
N GLY A 48 5.96 -9.98 13.07
CA GLY A 48 5.56 -10.14 14.48
C GLY A 48 6.70 -10.37 15.46
N GLU A 49 7.04 -9.31 16.20
CA GLU A 49 7.62 -9.42 17.55
C GLU A 49 6.71 -8.81 18.64
N GLY A 50 5.69 -8.02 18.26
CA GLY A 50 4.71 -7.43 19.19
C GLY A 50 3.38 -8.20 19.32
N LEU A 51 3.30 -9.41 18.79
CA LEU A 51 2.03 -10.17 18.73
C LEU A 51 1.44 -10.50 20.10
N ASN A 52 2.30 -10.75 21.08
CA ASN A 52 1.87 -11.09 22.45
C ASN A 52 1.20 -9.91 23.17
N ASP A 53 1.38 -8.68 22.67
CA ASP A 53 0.78 -7.48 23.25
C ASP A 53 -0.61 -7.18 22.66
N LEU A 54 -1.02 -7.89 21.59
CA LEU A 54 -2.32 -7.66 20.96
C LEU A 54 -3.44 -8.31 21.78
N PRO A 55 -4.55 -7.58 22.01
CA PRO A 55 -5.68 -8.08 22.78
C PRO A 55 -6.47 -9.17 22.03
N THR A 56 -7.26 -9.96 22.77
CA THR A 56 -8.09 -11.04 22.19
C THR A 56 -9.30 -10.48 21.44
N ALA A 57 -9.85 -11.27 20.52
CA ALA A 57 -11.04 -10.94 19.73
C ALA A 57 -12.22 -10.41 20.58
N GLU A 58 -12.51 -11.07 21.71
CA GLU A 58 -13.63 -10.71 22.60
C GLU A 58 -13.48 -9.30 23.18
N SER A 59 -12.27 -8.91 23.56
CA SER A 59 -12.02 -7.58 24.13
C SER A 59 -12.13 -6.46 23.08
N LEU A 60 -11.82 -6.76 21.81
CA LEU A 60 -11.88 -5.81 20.71
C LEU A 60 -13.31 -5.45 20.32
N ASP A 61 -14.23 -6.42 20.37
CA ASP A 61 -15.63 -6.19 20.02
C ASP A 61 -16.34 -5.28 21.04
N SER A 62 -15.75 -5.10 22.23
CA SER A 62 -16.23 -4.17 23.28
C SER A 62 -15.71 -2.73 23.15
N LEU A 63 -14.75 -2.48 22.24
CA LEU A 63 -14.22 -1.14 22.01
C LEU A 63 -15.22 -0.25 21.28
N GLU A 64 -15.13 1.05 21.55
CA GLU A 64 -15.93 2.09 20.90
C GLU A 64 -15.78 2.02 19.37
N PRO A 65 -16.89 2.16 18.60
CA PRO A 65 -16.83 2.21 17.15
C PRO A 65 -15.95 3.35 16.64
N HIS A 66 -15.17 3.07 15.60
CA HIS A 66 -14.34 4.09 14.95
C HIS A 66 -15.23 5.03 14.10
N PRO A 67 -14.99 6.36 14.09
CA PRO A 67 -15.82 7.32 13.37
C PRO A 67 -15.98 7.03 11.86
N GLU A 68 -15.00 6.37 11.26
CA GLU A 68 -14.96 6.09 9.82
C GLU A 68 -15.51 4.70 9.43
N GLU A 69 -16.08 3.93 10.38
CA GLU A 69 -16.68 2.62 10.08
C GLU A 69 -17.81 2.70 9.05
N SER A 70 -18.58 3.79 9.01
CA SER A 70 -19.64 3.97 8.01
C SER A 70 -19.08 4.13 6.59
N GLN A 71 -17.95 4.80 6.42
CA GLN A 71 -17.29 4.91 5.11
C GLN A 71 -16.72 3.56 4.67
N MET A 72 -16.08 2.86 5.60
CA MET A 72 -15.57 1.51 5.40
C MET A 72 -16.69 0.54 4.97
N GLU A 73 -17.87 0.60 5.58
CA GLU A 73 -19.01 -0.27 5.24
C GLU A 73 -19.46 -0.10 3.78
N LEU A 74 -19.48 1.12 3.25
CA LEU A 74 -19.82 1.38 1.85
C LEU A 74 -18.86 0.70 0.87
N ASP A 75 -17.57 0.68 1.20
CA ASP A 75 -16.54 0.01 0.42
C ASP A 75 -16.66 -1.51 0.50
N ILE A 76 -16.86 -2.06 1.71
CA ILE A 76 -17.06 -3.50 1.93
C ILE A 76 -18.27 -4.02 1.16
N ASN A 77 -19.33 -3.23 1.04
CA ASN A 77 -20.51 -3.59 0.27
C ASN A 77 -20.22 -3.81 -1.23
N ARG A 78 -19.21 -3.09 -1.77
CA ARG A 78 -18.73 -3.24 -3.15
C ARG A 78 -17.64 -4.31 -3.29
N ALA A 79 -16.98 -4.69 -2.20
CA ALA A 79 -15.89 -5.65 -2.19
C ALA A 79 -16.30 -7.04 -2.72
N ARG A 80 -15.31 -7.76 -3.26
CA ARG A 80 -15.44 -9.13 -3.75
C ARG A 80 -14.21 -9.93 -3.32
N PRO A 81 -14.35 -11.22 -2.97
CA PRO A 81 -13.22 -12.06 -2.61
C PRO A 81 -12.31 -12.35 -3.82
N PHE A 82 -11.04 -12.66 -3.55
CA PHE A 82 -10.05 -12.98 -4.59
C PHE A 82 -10.07 -14.44 -5.06
N ASP A 83 -10.73 -15.34 -4.33
CA ASP A 83 -10.80 -16.79 -4.63
C ASP A 83 -11.99 -17.18 -5.51
N GLY A 84 -12.64 -16.21 -6.16
CA GLY A 84 -13.69 -16.43 -7.16
C GLY A 84 -14.90 -17.20 -6.63
N HIS A 85 -15.85 -16.51 -6.00
CA HIS A 85 -17.19 -16.98 -5.59
C HIS A 85 -17.29 -18.26 -4.72
N THR A 86 -16.17 -18.90 -4.37
CA THR A 86 -16.17 -20.13 -3.56
C THR A 86 -16.57 -19.87 -2.11
N ILE A 87 -16.37 -18.63 -1.63
CA ILE A 87 -16.84 -18.16 -0.33
C ILE A 87 -18.16 -17.43 -0.49
N ASP A 88 -19.10 -17.72 0.41
CA ASP A 88 -20.33 -16.96 0.60
C ASP A 88 -20.02 -15.46 0.76
N LEU A 89 -20.61 -14.63 -0.11
CA LEU A 89 -20.26 -13.21 -0.21
C LEU A 89 -20.56 -12.44 1.08
N ASP A 90 -21.67 -12.75 1.74
CA ASP A 90 -22.09 -12.08 2.97
C ASP A 90 -21.17 -12.48 4.12
N LYS A 91 -20.80 -13.76 4.21
CA LYS A 91 -19.78 -14.23 5.13
C LYS A 91 -18.43 -13.55 4.87
N PHE A 92 -18.00 -13.43 3.62
CA PHE A 92 -16.76 -12.72 3.28
C PHE A 92 -16.80 -11.26 3.75
N LYS A 93 -17.88 -10.52 3.43
CA LYS A 93 -18.05 -9.12 3.83
C LYS A 93 -18.07 -8.94 5.34
N ALA A 94 -18.79 -9.80 6.07
CA ALA A 94 -18.84 -9.76 7.52
C ALA A 94 -17.46 -10.00 8.15
N ARG A 95 -16.66 -10.91 7.58
CA ARG A 95 -15.28 -11.17 8.01
C ARG A 95 -14.36 -9.99 7.71
N LEU A 96 -14.50 -9.37 6.54
CA LEU A 96 -13.74 -8.20 6.14
C LEU A 96 -14.04 -7.00 7.03
N GLN A 97 -15.30 -6.80 7.37
CA GLN A 97 -15.74 -5.75 8.30
C GLN A 97 -15.14 -5.94 9.68
N ARG A 98 -15.26 -7.15 10.26
CA ARG A 98 -14.64 -7.44 11.57
C ARG A 98 -13.13 -7.22 11.55
N LEU A 99 -12.44 -7.69 10.50
CA LEU A 99 -10.99 -7.55 10.39
C LEU A 99 -10.56 -6.07 10.44
N ILE A 100 -11.20 -5.21 9.65
CA ILE A 100 -10.82 -3.79 9.56
C ILE A 100 -11.31 -3.01 10.79
N SER A 101 -12.55 -3.20 11.24
CA SER A 101 -13.07 -2.55 12.45
C SER A 101 -12.20 -2.85 13.66
N ARG A 102 -11.77 -4.11 13.86
CA ARG A 102 -10.90 -4.47 14.99
C ARG A 102 -9.58 -3.70 14.97
N VAL A 103 -8.98 -3.49 13.80
CA VAL A 103 -7.73 -2.71 13.68
C VAL A 103 -7.99 -1.23 13.97
N LEU A 104 -9.04 -0.64 13.40
CA LEU A 104 -9.36 0.78 13.59
C LEU A 104 -9.77 1.09 15.04
N ARG A 105 -10.53 0.21 15.68
CA ARG A 105 -10.92 0.37 17.09
C ARG A 105 -9.74 0.20 18.04
N LEU A 106 -8.84 -0.75 17.76
CA LEU A 106 -7.64 -0.94 18.56
C LEU A 106 -6.67 0.25 18.42
N PHE A 107 -6.56 0.80 17.21
CA PHE A 107 -5.68 1.93 16.91
C PHE A 107 -6.50 3.13 16.39
N PRO A 108 -7.27 3.83 17.24
CA PRO A 108 -8.23 4.86 16.83
C PRO A 108 -7.57 6.15 16.30
N LYS A 109 -6.25 6.17 16.23
CA LYS A 109 -5.43 7.24 15.61
C LYS A 109 -5.14 6.98 14.13
N LEU A 110 -5.45 5.78 13.62
CA LEU A 110 -5.34 5.44 12.21
C LEU A 110 -6.64 5.84 11.51
N SER A 111 -6.52 6.49 10.35
CA SER A 111 -7.64 6.78 9.47
C SER A 111 -7.81 5.71 8.40
N TYR A 112 -9.05 5.35 8.12
CA TYR A 112 -9.45 4.53 6.98
C TYR A 112 -9.24 5.30 5.68
N TYR A 113 -8.74 4.62 4.65
CA TYR A 113 -8.68 5.15 3.28
C TYR A 113 -9.37 4.20 2.30
N GLN A 114 -9.97 4.76 1.26
CA GLN A 114 -10.62 3.98 0.21
C GLN A 114 -9.60 3.08 -0.50
N GLY A 115 -9.87 1.77 -0.50
CA GLY A 115 -8.97 0.74 -1.02
C GLY A 115 -8.27 -0.10 0.07
N LEU A 116 -8.31 0.32 1.34
CA LEU A 116 -7.77 -0.49 2.44
C LEU A 116 -8.49 -1.85 2.56
N HIS A 117 -9.77 -1.92 2.19
CA HIS A 117 -10.54 -3.16 2.19
C HIS A 117 -10.00 -4.20 1.19
N ASP A 118 -9.48 -3.78 0.03
CA ASP A 118 -8.84 -4.69 -0.92
C ASP A 118 -7.51 -5.23 -0.35
N VAL A 119 -6.74 -4.40 0.35
CA VAL A 119 -5.53 -4.82 1.08
C VAL A 119 -5.87 -5.86 2.15
N ALA A 120 -6.88 -5.57 2.98
CA ALA A 120 -7.34 -6.46 4.05
C ALA A 120 -7.87 -7.80 3.50
N ALA A 121 -8.53 -7.79 2.33
CA ALA A 121 -9.03 -8.99 1.68
C ALA A 121 -7.91 -9.98 1.29
N VAL A 122 -6.69 -9.50 1.00
CA VAL A 122 -5.52 -10.38 0.77
C VAL A 122 -5.17 -11.18 2.03
N PHE A 123 -5.27 -10.56 3.22
CA PHE A 123 -5.02 -11.27 4.47
C PHE A 123 -6.10 -12.32 4.72
N LEU A 124 -7.38 -12.02 4.48
CA LEU A 124 -8.44 -13.04 4.58
C LEU A 124 -8.24 -14.20 3.60
N TYR A 125 -7.78 -13.91 2.38
CA TYR A 125 -7.44 -14.94 1.41
C TYR A 125 -6.31 -15.85 1.91
N VAL A 126 -5.19 -15.26 2.35
CA VAL A 126 -4.01 -16.03 2.81
C VAL A 126 -4.33 -16.84 4.07
N TYR A 127 -5.02 -16.25 5.05
CA TYR A 127 -5.28 -16.90 6.34
C TYR A 127 -6.51 -17.80 6.35
N GLY A 128 -7.36 -17.75 5.32
CA GLY A 128 -8.57 -18.58 5.25
C GLY A 128 -9.42 -18.34 6.50
N ASN A 129 -9.83 -19.39 7.21
CA ASN A 129 -10.69 -19.28 8.40
C ASN A 129 -9.98 -18.82 9.69
N ASP A 130 -8.66 -18.62 9.67
CA ASP A 130 -7.88 -18.18 10.83
C ASP A 130 -7.95 -16.65 10.98
N GLU A 131 -9.10 -16.15 11.46
CA GLU A 131 -9.37 -14.70 11.59
C GLU A 131 -8.48 -14.00 12.61
N ASP A 132 -8.06 -14.69 13.67
CA ASP A 132 -7.22 -14.10 14.71
C ASP A 132 -5.79 -13.85 14.20
N SER A 133 -5.20 -14.83 13.52
CA SER A 133 -3.89 -14.65 12.87
C SER A 133 -3.96 -13.62 11.74
N ALA A 134 -5.08 -13.58 10.99
CA ALA A 134 -5.31 -12.56 9.97
C ALA A 134 -5.34 -11.15 10.58
N PHE A 135 -6.07 -10.98 11.68
CA PHE A 135 -6.14 -9.73 12.44
C PHE A 135 -4.76 -9.30 12.95
N GLN A 136 -4.06 -10.20 13.62
CA GLN A 136 -2.71 -9.94 14.14
C GLN A 136 -1.75 -9.49 13.04
N CYS A 137 -1.74 -10.22 11.92
CA CYS A 137 -0.88 -9.91 10.79
C CYS A 137 -1.25 -8.58 10.12
N PHE A 138 -2.54 -8.30 9.96
CA PHE A 138 -3.03 -7.08 9.33
C PHE A 138 -2.82 -5.85 10.21
N ALA A 139 -3.01 -5.96 11.53
CA ALA A 139 -2.70 -4.92 12.51
C ALA A 139 -1.22 -4.49 12.42
N LEU A 140 -0.31 -5.47 12.39
CA LEU A 140 1.12 -5.21 12.20
C LEU A 140 1.44 -4.62 10.82
N MET A 141 0.76 -5.08 9.77
CA MET A 141 0.89 -4.51 8.44
C MET A 141 0.49 -3.02 8.43
N ALA A 142 -0.63 -2.69 9.05
CA ALA A 142 -1.13 -1.32 9.17
C ALA A 142 -0.09 -0.43 9.86
N LEU A 143 0.45 -0.87 11.00
CA LEU A 143 1.41 -0.10 11.78
C LEU A 143 2.81 -0.02 11.13
N HIS A 144 3.32 -1.10 10.54
CA HIS A 144 4.68 -1.12 9.99
C HIS A 144 4.80 -0.58 8.57
N HIS A 145 3.76 -0.74 7.74
CA HIS A 145 3.85 -0.51 6.30
C HIS A 145 2.84 0.52 5.81
N LEU A 146 1.58 0.45 6.27
CA LEU A 146 0.49 1.30 5.74
C LEU A 146 0.29 2.61 6.50
N ARG A 147 0.95 2.81 7.64
CA ARG A 147 0.70 3.94 8.55
C ARG A 147 0.74 5.30 7.87
N ASP A 148 1.68 5.55 6.94
CA ASP A 148 1.72 6.80 6.17
C ASP A 148 0.45 7.03 5.32
N PHE A 149 -0.19 5.96 4.85
CA PHE A 149 -1.43 6.02 4.06
C PHE A 149 -2.69 6.12 4.93
N MET A 150 -2.57 5.82 6.22
CA MET A 150 -3.64 5.88 7.23
C MET A 150 -3.53 7.14 8.10
N MET A 151 -2.86 8.19 7.61
CA MET A 151 -2.86 9.49 8.26
C MET A 151 -4.14 10.25 7.91
N PRO A 152 -4.61 11.18 8.77
CA PRO A 152 -5.85 11.92 8.51
C PRO A 152 -5.81 12.76 7.23
N THR A 153 -4.61 13.11 6.77
CA THR A 153 -4.40 13.83 5.51
C THR A 153 -3.62 12.97 4.52
N ILE A 154 -3.82 13.24 3.23
CA ILE A 154 -3.13 12.51 2.15
C ILE A 154 -1.65 12.89 2.00
N ASN A 155 -1.17 13.87 2.77
CA ASN A 155 0.15 14.48 2.59
C ASN A 155 1.28 13.46 2.70
N ALA A 156 1.21 12.54 3.66
CA ALA A 156 2.20 11.48 3.81
C ALA A 156 2.19 10.51 2.61
N SER A 157 1.02 10.12 2.13
CA SER A 157 0.85 9.33 0.89
C SER A 157 1.45 10.03 -0.32
N VAL A 158 1.16 11.33 -0.50
CA VAL A 158 1.70 12.17 -1.58
C VAL A 158 3.22 12.24 -1.52
N ALA A 159 3.78 12.42 -0.32
CA ALA A 159 5.23 12.48 -0.13
C ALA A 159 5.93 11.17 -0.52
N ILE A 160 5.29 10.01 -0.30
CA ILE A 160 5.78 8.69 -0.72
C ILE A 160 5.76 8.58 -2.25
N VAL A 161 4.64 8.88 -2.91
CA VAL A 161 4.50 8.69 -4.36
C VAL A 161 5.36 9.66 -5.17
N LYS A 162 5.71 10.82 -4.59
CA LYS A 162 6.72 11.75 -5.16
C LYS A 162 8.09 11.13 -5.32
N LEU A 163 8.37 10.00 -4.66
CA LEU A 163 9.62 9.27 -4.88
C LEU A 163 9.64 8.48 -6.19
N VAL A 164 8.51 8.15 -6.80
CA VAL A 164 8.43 7.41 -8.08
C VAL A 164 9.14 8.19 -9.21
N PRO A 165 8.72 9.43 -9.57
CA PRO A 165 9.41 10.19 -10.60
C PRO A 165 10.87 10.52 -10.24
N GLU A 166 11.18 10.73 -8.95
CA GLU A 166 12.57 10.98 -8.52
C GLU A 166 13.48 9.75 -8.64
N LEU A 167 12.95 8.54 -8.40
CA LEU A 167 13.64 7.28 -8.63
C LEU A 167 13.90 7.09 -10.13
N MET A 168 12.86 7.25 -10.96
CA MET A 168 12.99 7.16 -12.41
C MET A 168 14.07 8.11 -12.94
N LYS A 169 14.05 9.39 -12.52
CA LYS A 169 15.06 10.38 -12.92
C LYS A 169 16.50 9.94 -12.64
N LYS A 170 16.72 9.16 -11.57
CA LYS A 170 18.04 8.68 -11.16
C LYS A 170 18.52 7.49 -11.97
N TRP A 171 17.62 6.60 -12.37
CA TRP A 171 17.97 5.36 -13.05
C TRP A 171 17.76 5.43 -14.57
N ASP A 172 16.66 6.02 -15.03
CA ASP A 172 16.35 6.24 -16.45
C ASP A 172 15.86 7.68 -16.69
N LYS A 173 16.81 8.61 -16.80
CA LYS A 173 16.53 10.01 -17.14
C LYS A 173 15.84 10.15 -18.51
N LYS A 174 16.14 9.27 -19.47
CA LYS A 174 15.60 9.36 -20.83
C LYS A 174 14.10 9.10 -20.81
N CYS A 175 13.65 8.06 -20.12
CA CYS A 175 12.23 7.77 -19.96
C CYS A 175 11.53 8.88 -19.16
N TYR A 176 12.15 9.33 -18.05
CA TYR A 176 11.67 10.46 -17.24
C TYR A 176 11.39 11.72 -18.09
N ASP A 177 12.33 12.10 -18.97
CA ASP A 177 12.18 13.29 -19.81
C ASP A 177 11.09 13.08 -20.87
N LYS A 178 11.04 11.90 -21.51
CA LYS A 178 10.05 11.59 -22.57
C LYS A 178 8.61 11.54 -22.06
N LEU A 179 8.43 11.02 -20.85
CA LEU A 179 7.17 10.97 -20.11
C LEU A 179 6.94 12.25 -19.29
N ILE A 180 7.74 13.31 -19.48
CA ILE A 180 7.55 14.62 -18.84
C ILE A 180 7.28 14.55 -17.33
N MET A 181 7.89 13.55 -16.65
CA MET A 181 7.58 13.22 -15.25
C MET A 181 7.90 14.35 -14.27
N GLY A 182 8.71 15.34 -14.71
CA GLY A 182 9.01 16.54 -13.93
C GLY A 182 7.93 17.61 -13.92
N THR A 183 6.92 17.51 -14.79
CA THR A 183 5.80 18.46 -14.86
C THR A 183 4.51 17.89 -14.26
N LEU A 184 4.45 16.58 -14.03
CA LEU A 184 3.27 15.89 -13.52
C LEU A 184 3.33 15.71 -12.00
N GLU A 185 2.22 15.99 -11.33
CA GLU A 185 2.02 15.51 -9.96
C GLU A 185 1.70 14.00 -10.00
N PRO A 186 2.40 13.16 -9.23
CA PRO A 186 2.38 11.70 -9.41
C PRO A 186 1.16 11.01 -8.80
N PHE A 187 -0.02 11.62 -8.91
CA PHE A 187 -1.29 11.02 -8.45
C PHE A 187 -1.67 9.76 -9.25
N PHE A 188 -1.16 9.62 -10.48
CA PHE A 188 -1.38 8.44 -11.33
C PHE A 188 -0.92 7.11 -10.71
N CYS A 189 0.00 7.15 -9.73
CA CYS A 189 0.51 5.94 -9.06
C CYS A 189 0.02 5.78 -7.62
N LEU A 190 -0.79 6.73 -7.14
CA LEU A 190 -1.19 6.79 -5.73
C LEU A 190 -1.98 5.56 -5.30
N SER A 191 -3.04 5.21 -6.05
CA SER A 191 -3.87 4.04 -5.76
C SER A 191 -3.03 2.76 -5.71
N SER A 192 -2.21 2.53 -6.74
CA SER A 192 -1.39 1.31 -6.84
C SER A 192 -0.39 1.20 -5.69
N VAL A 193 0.28 2.29 -5.33
CA VAL A 193 1.28 2.28 -4.25
C VAL A 193 0.64 2.11 -2.87
N MET A 194 -0.46 2.81 -2.58
CA MET A 194 -1.11 2.78 -1.27
C MET A 194 -1.92 1.50 -1.02
N THR A 195 -2.42 0.87 -2.09
CA THR A 195 -3.16 -0.40 -2.00
C THR A 195 -2.29 -1.62 -2.28
N ILE A 196 -0.97 -1.44 -2.48
CA ILE A 196 -0.08 -2.57 -2.84
C ILE A 196 -0.65 -3.31 -4.06
N PHE A 197 -1.09 -2.54 -5.05
CA PHE A 197 -1.61 -3.00 -6.34
C PHE A 197 -2.91 -3.81 -6.27
N THR A 198 -3.57 -3.91 -5.11
CA THR A 198 -4.82 -4.69 -4.97
C THR A 198 -6.00 -4.03 -5.67
N HIS A 199 -5.90 -2.72 -5.96
CA HIS A 199 -6.91 -2.00 -6.73
C HIS A 199 -6.94 -2.42 -8.20
N GLU A 200 -5.78 -2.74 -8.79
CA GLU A 200 -5.65 -3.06 -10.22
C GLU A 200 -5.50 -4.57 -10.48
N ILE A 201 -4.81 -5.29 -9.59
CA ILE A 201 -4.55 -6.73 -9.75
C ILE A 201 -5.59 -7.53 -8.96
N ARG A 202 -6.25 -8.49 -9.61
CA ARG A 202 -7.24 -9.38 -8.98
C ARG A 202 -6.79 -10.83 -8.83
N ASP A 203 -5.65 -11.19 -9.42
CA ASP A 203 -5.08 -12.53 -9.26
C ASP A 203 -4.47 -12.70 -7.86
N ALA A 204 -5.04 -13.61 -7.08
CA ALA A 204 -4.72 -13.76 -5.67
C ALA A 204 -3.28 -14.23 -5.42
N GLU A 205 -2.74 -15.09 -6.29
CA GLU A 205 -1.38 -15.61 -6.16
C GLU A 205 -0.35 -14.55 -6.51
N THR A 206 -0.60 -13.75 -7.55
CA THR A 206 0.23 -12.60 -7.92
C THR A 206 0.24 -11.56 -6.80
N LEU A 207 -0.91 -11.22 -6.23
CA LEU A 207 -1.00 -10.33 -5.07
C LEU A 207 -0.24 -10.91 -3.87
N SER A 208 -0.44 -12.19 -3.56
CA SER A 208 0.28 -12.84 -2.47
C SER A 208 1.79 -12.78 -2.67
N LEU A 209 2.27 -12.92 -3.91
CA LEU A 209 3.68 -12.78 -4.24
C LEU A 209 4.19 -11.33 -4.05
N ILE A 210 3.43 -10.31 -4.48
CA ILE A 210 3.80 -8.90 -4.23
C ILE A 210 3.93 -8.65 -2.72
N PHE A 211 2.98 -9.16 -1.93
CA PHE A 211 3.02 -9.04 -0.48
C PHE A 211 4.20 -9.81 0.14
N ASP A 212 4.57 -10.99 -0.39
CA ASP A 212 5.79 -11.70 0.00
C ASP A 212 7.02 -10.79 -0.12
N TYR A 213 7.15 -10.05 -1.22
CA TYR A 213 8.25 -9.10 -1.43
C TYR A 213 8.19 -7.90 -0.48
N VAL A 214 7.03 -7.27 -0.31
CA VAL A 214 6.88 -6.11 0.61
C VAL A 214 7.22 -6.50 2.05
N ILE A 215 6.65 -7.61 2.54
CA ILE A 215 6.88 -8.10 3.91
C ILE A 215 8.31 -8.64 4.07
N GLY A 216 8.82 -9.36 3.05
CA GLY A 216 10.18 -9.90 3.01
C GLY A 216 11.25 -8.82 3.08
N THR A 217 11.11 -7.77 2.27
CA THR A 217 11.99 -6.58 2.34
C THR A 217 11.77 -5.77 3.61
N GLY A 218 10.60 -5.90 4.25
CA GLY A 218 10.20 -5.23 5.50
C GLY A 218 10.14 -3.71 5.37
N ASN A 219 9.84 -3.23 4.15
CA ASN A 219 9.70 -1.83 3.84
C ASN A 219 8.68 -1.64 2.70
N ILE A 220 7.67 -0.79 2.93
CA ILE A 220 6.64 -0.49 1.93
C ILE A 220 7.23 0.15 0.66
N GLY A 221 8.43 0.74 0.73
CA GLY A 221 9.13 1.33 -0.41
C GLY A 221 9.40 0.37 -1.56
N PHE A 222 9.27 -0.95 -1.37
CA PHE A 222 9.26 -1.90 -2.48
C PHE A 222 8.18 -1.58 -3.53
N THR A 223 7.02 -1.03 -3.13
CA THR A 223 5.96 -0.65 -4.07
C THR A 223 6.38 0.47 -5.02
N ILE A 224 7.27 1.38 -4.59
CA ILE A 224 7.84 2.42 -5.45
C ILE A 224 8.71 1.79 -6.55
N TYR A 225 9.57 0.83 -6.18
CA TYR A 225 10.41 0.11 -7.14
C TYR A 225 9.58 -0.75 -8.09
N LEU A 226 8.55 -1.43 -7.59
CA LEU A 226 7.67 -2.25 -8.41
C LEU A 226 6.88 -1.40 -9.40
N TYR A 227 6.33 -0.26 -8.96
CA TYR A 227 5.63 0.65 -9.85
C TYR A 227 6.55 1.17 -10.97
N ASP A 228 7.75 1.64 -10.62
CA ASP A 228 8.76 2.10 -11.58
C ASP A 228 9.10 0.98 -12.59
N SER A 229 9.34 -0.24 -12.11
CA SER A 229 9.68 -1.38 -12.97
C SER A 229 8.53 -1.78 -13.92
N LEU A 230 7.28 -1.76 -13.45
CA LEU A 230 6.10 -2.00 -14.28
C LEU A 230 5.97 -0.94 -15.37
N LEU A 231 6.13 0.33 -14.99
CA LEU A 231 6.07 1.45 -15.93
C LEU A 231 7.20 1.34 -16.97
N MET A 232 8.41 0.98 -16.55
CA MET A 232 9.53 0.80 -17.46
C MET A 232 9.33 -0.35 -18.45
N GLY A 233 8.79 -1.49 -17.99
CA GLY A 233 8.44 -2.62 -18.85
C GLY A 233 7.43 -2.27 -19.95
N GLU A 234 6.50 -1.35 -19.66
CA GLU A 234 5.46 -0.90 -20.60
C GLU A 234 5.78 0.44 -21.29
N SER A 235 6.93 1.05 -20.98
CA SER A 235 7.28 2.42 -21.40
C SER A 235 7.26 2.61 -22.91
N ASN A 236 7.72 1.63 -23.70
CA ASN A 236 7.70 1.69 -25.15
C ASN A 236 6.26 1.78 -25.69
N LYS A 237 5.34 0.95 -25.18
CA LYS A 237 3.93 0.96 -25.60
C LYS A 237 3.23 2.25 -25.19
N ILE A 238 3.55 2.76 -23.99
CA ILE A 238 3.01 4.03 -23.50
C ILE A 238 3.48 5.18 -24.40
N LEU A 239 4.77 5.25 -24.71
CA LEU A 239 5.33 6.31 -25.56
C LEU A 239 4.81 6.25 -26.99
N GLU A 240 4.63 5.05 -27.56
CA GLU A 240 4.02 4.87 -28.87
C GLU A 240 2.59 5.44 -28.91
N LYS A 241 1.74 5.11 -27.91
CA LYS A 241 0.39 5.68 -27.79
C LYS A 241 0.39 7.19 -27.69
N VAL A 242 1.26 7.77 -26.85
CA VAL A 242 1.37 9.22 -26.69
C VAL A 242 1.79 9.89 -28.00
N THR A 243 2.73 9.31 -28.76
CA THR A 243 3.18 9.88 -30.04
C THR A 243 2.11 9.83 -31.13
N LEU A 244 1.26 8.80 -31.16
CA LEU A 244 0.19 8.68 -32.15
C LEU A 244 -0.95 9.70 -31.94
N GLU A 245 -1.10 10.22 -30.72
CA GLU A 245 -2.21 11.11 -30.35
C GLU A 245 -1.77 12.57 -30.11
N ASP A 246 -0.46 12.87 -30.23
CA ASP A 246 0.18 14.15 -29.86
C ASP A 246 -0.34 15.37 -30.66
N ASP A 247 -0.96 15.15 -31.82
CA ASP A 247 -1.50 16.22 -32.69
C ASP A 247 -2.91 16.68 -32.27
N ILE A 248 -3.58 15.98 -31.33
CA ILE A 248 -5.01 16.17 -31.02
C ILE A 248 -5.21 16.80 -29.63
N ILE A 249 -4.39 16.41 -28.65
CA ILE A 249 -4.55 16.75 -27.23
C ILE A 249 -3.19 17.20 -26.67
N SER A 250 -3.18 18.00 -25.61
CA SER A 250 -1.93 18.35 -24.94
C SER A 250 -1.16 17.10 -24.50
N ARG A 251 0.16 17.11 -24.71
CA ARG A 251 1.05 16.01 -24.32
C ARG A 251 0.93 15.65 -22.82
N GLU A 252 0.68 16.65 -21.97
CA GLU A 252 0.46 16.44 -20.53
C GLU A 252 -0.75 15.56 -20.25
N ASP A 253 -1.88 15.84 -20.90
CA ASP A 253 -3.11 15.07 -20.73
C ASP A 253 -2.96 13.66 -21.31
N LEU A 254 -2.28 13.49 -22.45
CA LEU A 254 -2.02 12.19 -23.07
C LEU A 254 -1.17 11.30 -22.16
N VAL A 255 -0.05 11.83 -21.66
CA VAL A 255 0.83 11.11 -20.75
C VAL A 255 0.09 10.78 -19.46
N HIS A 256 -0.63 11.74 -18.87
CA HIS A 256 -1.43 11.49 -17.67
C HIS A 256 -2.46 10.36 -17.89
N ASN A 257 -3.15 10.37 -19.03
CA ASN A 257 -4.13 9.34 -19.39
C ASN A 257 -3.47 7.96 -19.53
N ALA A 258 -2.34 7.89 -20.23
CA ALA A 258 -1.62 6.65 -20.44
C ALA A 258 -1.07 6.08 -19.12
N LEU A 259 -0.47 6.92 -18.28
CA LEU A 259 0.02 6.54 -16.95
C LEU A 259 -1.11 6.08 -16.00
N SER A 260 -2.30 6.65 -16.13
CA SER A 260 -3.46 6.24 -15.31
C SER A 260 -4.07 4.91 -15.75
N LYS A 261 -3.82 4.46 -17.00
CA LYS A 261 -4.48 3.29 -17.59
C LYS A 261 -3.58 2.09 -17.81
N PHE A 262 -2.26 2.26 -17.91
CA PHE A 262 -1.37 1.13 -18.26
C PHE A 262 -1.43 -0.01 -17.24
N MET A 263 -1.66 0.32 -15.96
CA MET A 263 -1.83 -0.67 -14.89
C MET A 263 -2.98 -1.66 -15.17
N CYS A 264 -4.04 -1.21 -15.84
CA CYS A 264 -5.18 -2.05 -16.22
C CYS A 264 -4.89 -2.99 -17.41
N THR A 265 -3.71 -2.86 -18.05
CA THR A 265 -3.31 -3.65 -19.23
C THR A 265 -2.20 -4.65 -18.93
N LEU A 266 -1.77 -4.74 -17.67
CA LEU A 266 -0.68 -5.61 -17.24
C LEU A 266 -1.07 -7.08 -17.32
N THR A 267 -0.18 -7.90 -17.88
CA THR A 267 -0.27 -9.36 -17.83
C THR A 267 0.48 -9.89 -16.61
N LEU A 268 0.15 -11.11 -16.17
CA LEU A 268 0.86 -11.78 -15.07
C LEU A 268 2.36 -11.90 -15.34
N THR A 269 2.75 -12.15 -16.59
CA THR A 269 4.15 -12.25 -17.01
C THR A 269 4.89 -10.92 -16.83
N VAL A 270 4.25 -9.79 -17.13
CA VAL A 270 4.84 -8.45 -16.92
C VAL A 270 5.03 -8.19 -15.43
N VAL A 271 4.03 -8.51 -14.60
CA VAL A 271 4.15 -8.35 -13.13
C VAL A 271 5.29 -9.20 -12.58
N GLN A 272 5.41 -10.45 -13.03
CA GLN A 272 6.47 -11.35 -12.57
C GLN A 272 7.87 -10.87 -12.97
N SER A 273 8.03 -10.35 -14.20
CA SER A 273 9.28 -9.73 -14.64
C SER A 273 9.60 -8.50 -13.80
N ALA A 274 8.63 -7.60 -13.62
CA ALA A 274 8.81 -6.36 -12.88
C ALA A 274 9.18 -6.58 -11.41
N LEU A 275 8.73 -7.67 -10.78
CA LEU A 275 9.17 -8.04 -9.43
C LEU A 275 10.68 -8.32 -9.36
N ASN A 276 11.23 -9.02 -10.36
CA ASN A 276 12.65 -9.28 -10.46
C ASN A 276 13.44 -8.01 -10.77
N ASP A 277 12.94 -7.19 -11.71
CA ASP A 277 13.54 -5.91 -12.07
C ASP A 277 13.56 -4.95 -10.87
N ALA A 278 12.47 -4.87 -10.11
CA ALA A 278 12.38 -4.06 -8.90
C ALA A 278 13.40 -4.48 -7.84
N ARG A 279 13.55 -5.80 -7.63
CA ARG A 279 14.55 -6.36 -6.71
C ARG A 279 15.97 -5.98 -7.13
N ASP A 280 16.26 -5.98 -8.42
CA ASP A 280 17.58 -5.63 -8.92
C ASP A 280 17.80 -4.11 -8.88
N LEU A 281 16.80 -3.31 -9.22
CA LEU A 281 16.84 -1.85 -9.09
C LEU A 281 17.10 -1.40 -7.64
N MET A 282 16.51 -2.08 -6.64
CA MET A 282 16.80 -1.84 -5.22
C MET A 282 18.27 -2.02 -4.85
N LYS A 283 19.02 -2.87 -5.56
CA LYS A 283 20.46 -3.04 -5.32
C LYS A 283 21.25 -1.87 -5.87
N ILE A 284 20.76 -1.27 -6.95
CA ILE A 284 21.46 -0.23 -7.71
C ILE A 284 21.18 1.16 -7.14
N VAL A 285 19.90 1.51 -6.92
CA VAL A 285 19.50 2.81 -6.40
C VAL A 285 18.78 2.61 -5.07
N LYS A 286 19.35 3.11 -3.97
CA LYS A 286 18.70 3.09 -2.65
C LYS A 286 17.79 4.30 -2.49
N LEU A 287 16.54 4.13 -2.05
CA LEU A 287 15.60 5.24 -1.80
C LEU A 287 16.20 6.32 -0.87
N ILE A 288 17.03 5.96 0.11
CA ILE A 288 17.70 6.93 0.99
C ILE A 288 18.62 7.93 0.26
N LYS A 289 19.02 7.61 -0.98
CA LYS A 289 19.81 8.49 -1.85
C LYS A 289 18.94 9.41 -2.72
N ILE A 290 17.63 9.21 -2.74
CA ILE A 290 16.66 10.05 -3.44
C ILE A 290 16.41 11.33 -2.63
N PRO A 291 16.47 12.55 -3.23
CA PRO A 291 16.29 13.81 -2.51
C PRO A 291 15.00 13.89 -1.69
N GLY A 292 13.87 13.49 -2.27
CA GLY A 292 12.55 13.43 -1.66
C GLY A 292 12.51 12.60 -0.39
N PHE A 293 13.30 11.53 -0.32
CA PHE A 293 13.35 10.65 0.85
C PHE A 293 13.81 11.39 2.11
N ARG A 294 14.72 12.36 1.96
CA ARG A 294 15.18 13.18 3.09
C ARG A 294 14.06 14.06 3.65
N ARG A 295 13.18 14.56 2.78
CA ARG A 295 12.04 15.43 3.10
C ARG A 295 10.88 14.72 3.78
N LEU A 296 10.79 13.39 3.66
CA LEU A 296 9.76 12.61 4.35
C LEU A 296 9.75 12.87 5.86
N ASN A 297 8.60 12.74 6.49
CA ASN A 297 8.48 12.70 7.94
C ASN A 297 9.49 11.69 8.52
N ARG A 298 10.25 12.09 9.55
CA ARG A 298 11.24 11.22 10.21
C ARG A 298 10.64 9.95 10.82
N PHE A 299 9.33 9.98 11.07
CA PHE A 299 8.55 8.86 11.59
C PHE A 299 7.79 8.10 10.49
N SER A 300 8.00 8.38 9.20
CA SER A 300 7.39 7.59 8.10
C SER A 300 7.81 6.11 8.14
N THR A 301 6.94 5.21 7.68
CA THR A 301 7.19 3.76 7.56
C THR A 301 8.38 3.47 6.64
N LEU A 302 8.65 4.33 5.66
CA LEU A 302 9.85 4.24 4.82
C LEU A 302 11.15 4.44 5.60
N LYS A 303 11.11 5.14 6.74
CA LYS A 303 12.27 5.40 7.62
C LYS A 303 12.29 4.52 8.87
N THR A 304 11.13 4.10 9.36
CA THR A 304 10.98 3.26 10.57
C THR A 304 10.73 1.80 10.21
N THR A 305 11.38 1.32 9.15
CA THR A 305 11.14 0.02 8.49
C THR A 305 11.12 -1.16 9.46
N GLY A 306 10.27 -2.15 9.21
CA GLY A 306 10.26 -3.42 9.95
C GLY A 306 11.53 -4.29 9.78
N ALA A 307 12.41 -3.96 8.81
CA ALA A 307 13.67 -4.67 8.56
C ALA A 307 14.96 -3.95 9.07
N GLY A 308 14.86 -2.83 9.80
CA GLY A 308 16.03 -2.06 10.27
C GLY A 308 16.54 -2.53 11.64
N LYS A 309 17.82 -2.25 12.01
CA LYS A 309 18.54 -2.70 13.25
C LYS A 309 17.77 -2.68 14.59
N ARG A 310 16.62 -2.01 14.67
CA ARG A 310 15.65 -2.09 15.76
C ARG A 310 14.62 -3.18 15.44
N HIS A 311 15.07 -4.43 15.36
CA HIS A 311 14.28 -5.59 14.90
C HIS A 311 13.09 -5.97 15.81
N SER A 312 12.96 -5.30 16.96
CA SER A 312 11.90 -5.50 17.93
C SER A 312 11.21 -4.18 18.22
N GLN A 313 10.04 -3.97 17.63
CA GLN A 313 9.15 -2.88 18.04
C GLN A 313 7.90 -3.53 18.63
N SER A 314 7.74 -3.40 19.95
CA SER A 314 6.47 -3.75 20.60
C SER A 314 5.34 -2.90 20.04
N ILE A 315 4.09 -3.34 20.21
CA ILE A 315 2.92 -2.57 19.76
C ILE A 315 2.94 -1.15 20.35
N LYS A 316 3.32 -1.02 21.63
CA LYS A 316 3.48 0.27 22.30
C LYS A 316 4.48 1.21 21.61
N GLU A 317 5.59 0.68 21.09
CA GLU A 317 6.58 1.47 20.35
C GLU A 317 6.03 1.91 18.99
N LEU A 318 5.23 1.07 18.32
CA LEU A 318 4.58 1.41 17.07
C LEU A 318 3.50 2.48 17.25
N GLU A 319 2.68 2.38 18.30
CA GLU A 319 1.72 3.43 18.67
C GLU A 319 2.41 4.75 19.03
N ARG A 320 3.59 4.67 19.66
CA ARG A 320 4.42 5.85 19.93
C ARG A 320 4.94 6.47 18.64
N LEU A 321 5.28 5.68 17.62
CA LEU A 321 5.66 6.19 16.30
C LEU A 321 4.47 6.84 15.58
N LEU A 322 3.30 6.21 15.62
CA LEU A 322 2.05 6.76 15.10
C LEU A 322 1.72 8.11 15.75
N SER A 323 1.76 8.18 17.07
CA SER A 323 1.48 9.42 17.80
C SER A 323 2.46 10.54 17.41
N LYS A 324 3.76 10.24 17.33
CA LYS A 324 4.76 11.23 16.91
C LYS A 324 4.65 11.65 15.44
N GLN A 325 4.16 10.76 14.58
CA GLN A 325 3.90 11.09 13.19
C GLN A 325 2.74 12.10 13.09
N LEU A 326 1.64 11.85 13.79
CA LEU A 326 0.49 12.74 13.85
C LEU A 326 0.84 14.11 14.44
N GLU A 327 1.57 14.14 15.56
CA GLU A 327 2.07 15.40 16.16
C GLU A 327 2.95 16.19 15.17
N TRP A 328 3.71 15.50 14.32
CA TRP A 328 4.49 16.18 13.30
C TRP A 328 3.59 16.80 12.24
N GLU A 329 2.58 16.07 11.76
CA GLU A 329 1.61 16.58 10.77
C GLU A 329 0.81 17.76 11.30
N GLU A 330 0.35 17.70 12.57
CA GLU A 330 -0.38 18.80 13.22
C GLU A 330 0.43 20.09 13.27
N ARG A 331 1.76 20.00 13.38
CA ARG A 331 2.63 21.18 13.37
C ARG A 331 2.93 21.69 11.96
N THR A 332 2.97 20.81 10.96
CA THR A 332 3.35 21.19 9.58
C THR A 332 2.16 21.57 8.71
N ASP A 333 0.97 21.04 8.99
CA ASP A 333 -0.28 21.35 8.29
C ASP A 333 -1.48 21.40 9.27
N PRO A 334 -1.52 22.38 10.19
CA PRO A 334 -2.61 22.50 11.16
C PRO A 334 -3.96 22.79 10.48
N MET A 335 -3.95 23.44 9.32
CA MET A 335 -5.16 23.79 8.56
C MET A 335 -5.76 22.57 7.89
N GLY A 336 -4.97 21.72 7.22
CA GLY A 336 -5.49 20.48 6.62
C GLY A 336 -6.16 19.58 7.67
N LEU A 337 -5.53 19.45 8.84
CA LEU A 337 -6.07 18.64 9.95
C LEU A 337 -7.33 19.23 10.57
N SER A 338 -7.45 20.56 10.69
CA SER A 338 -8.68 21.17 11.20
C SER A 338 -9.86 20.97 10.24
N HIS A 339 -9.64 21.03 8.92
CA HIS A 339 -10.67 20.75 7.91
C HIS A 339 -11.16 19.31 8.00
N VAL A 340 -10.25 18.34 8.12
CA VAL A 340 -10.61 16.92 8.29
C VAL A 340 -11.41 16.69 9.58
N LYS A 341 -10.97 17.25 10.71
CA LYS A 341 -11.69 17.14 12.00
C LYS A 341 -13.10 17.75 11.93
N ASN A 342 -13.29 18.86 11.21
CA ASN A 342 -14.59 19.49 11.02
C ASN A 342 -15.54 18.65 10.15
N LEU A 343 -15.01 18.00 9.10
CA LEU A 343 -15.75 17.08 8.23
C LEU A 343 -16.18 15.80 8.96
N ALA A 344 -15.34 15.30 9.88
CA ALA A 344 -15.63 14.13 10.70
C ALA A 344 -16.63 14.40 11.85
N SER A 345 -17.03 15.66 12.08
CA SER A 345 -17.95 15.99 13.17
C SER A 345 -19.40 15.55 12.86
N PRO A 346 -20.16 14.99 13.83
CA PRO A 346 -21.49 14.41 13.58
C PRO A 346 -22.51 15.34 12.93
N LYS A 347 -22.32 16.66 13.04
CA LYS A 347 -23.22 17.68 12.48
C LYS A 347 -23.08 17.87 10.97
N THR A 348 -21.93 17.48 10.39
CA THR A 348 -21.62 17.69 8.96
C THR A 348 -21.88 16.43 8.12
N VAL A 349 -22.00 15.27 8.76
CA VAL A 349 -22.12 13.94 8.11
C VAL A 349 -23.39 13.81 7.25
N GLN A 350 -24.45 14.60 7.51
CA GLN A 350 -25.66 14.61 6.67
C GLN A 350 -25.49 15.35 5.32
N GLY A 351 -24.43 16.14 5.12
CA GLY A 351 -24.24 16.97 3.92
C GLY A 351 -22.93 16.76 3.15
N ALA A 352 -21.97 16.01 3.70
CA ALA A 352 -20.61 15.88 3.14
C ALA A 352 -20.39 14.61 2.28
N LEU A 353 -21.46 13.95 1.83
CA LEU A 353 -21.42 12.69 1.07
C LEU A 353 -20.92 12.84 -0.39
N THR A 354 -20.54 14.03 -0.84
CA THR A 354 -20.18 14.32 -2.24
C THR A 354 -18.73 14.76 -2.48
N THR A 355 -17.90 14.99 -1.44
CA THR A 355 -16.58 15.64 -1.65
C THR A 355 -15.40 14.68 -1.81
N PHE A 356 -15.51 13.39 -1.45
CA PHE A 356 -14.43 12.40 -1.67
C PHE A 356 -14.50 11.66 -3.02
N VAL A 357 -15.43 12.02 -3.91
CA VAL A 357 -15.49 11.53 -5.31
C VAL A 357 -14.35 12.09 -6.17
N VAL A 358 -13.55 13.02 -5.64
CA VAL A 358 -12.59 13.76 -6.43
C VAL A 358 -11.19 13.26 -6.12
N VAL A 359 -10.85 12.05 -6.57
CA VAL A 359 -9.46 11.65 -6.90
C VAL A 359 -9.24 11.68 -8.43
N GLY A 360 -10.33 11.78 -9.21
CA GLY A 360 -10.29 11.98 -10.67
C GLY A 360 -10.56 13.40 -11.17
N VAL A 361 -10.96 14.35 -10.31
CA VAL A 361 -11.37 15.72 -10.72
C VAL A 361 -10.51 16.84 -10.09
N VAL A 362 -9.58 16.53 -9.17
CA VAL A 362 -8.74 17.54 -8.48
C VAL A 362 -7.83 18.25 -9.49
N GLY A 363 -7.32 17.52 -10.49
CA GLY A 363 -6.50 18.09 -11.55
C GLY A 363 -7.24 19.17 -12.35
N LEU A 364 -8.55 19.03 -12.56
CA LEU A 364 -9.35 20.03 -13.28
C LEU A 364 -9.83 21.17 -12.37
N ALA A 365 -10.24 20.86 -11.14
CA ALA A 365 -10.75 21.85 -10.19
C ALA A 365 -9.66 22.79 -9.66
N VAL A 366 -8.43 22.29 -9.47
CA VAL A 366 -7.27 23.12 -9.08
C VAL A 366 -6.81 24.00 -10.25
N ARG A 367 -6.91 23.50 -11.49
CA ARG A 367 -6.59 24.28 -12.71
C ARG A 367 -7.58 25.43 -12.95
N VAL A 368 -8.89 25.17 -12.82
CA VAL A 368 -9.95 26.19 -12.96
C VAL A 368 -9.91 27.24 -11.85
N TRP A 369 -9.45 26.89 -10.65
CA TRP A 369 -9.29 27.84 -9.54
C TRP A 369 -8.07 28.75 -9.72
N LEU A 370 -6.97 28.24 -10.28
CA LEU A 370 -5.76 29.05 -10.55
C LEU A 370 -5.94 29.99 -11.76
N GLU A 371 -6.72 29.61 -12.78
CA GLU A 371 -6.99 30.46 -13.95
C GLU A 371 -7.97 31.62 -13.67
N ARG A 372 -8.73 31.58 -12.56
CA ARG A 372 -9.63 32.68 -12.15
C ARG A 372 -9.00 33.67 -11.16
N SER A 373 -7.75 33.46 -10.79
CA SER A 373 -7.04 34.24 -9.77
C SER A 373 -5.93 35.14 -10.33
N ASN A 374 -5.89 35.35 -11.65
CA ASN A 374 -5.04 36.35 -12.33
C ASN A 374 -5.88 37.27 -13.22
#